data_AF-A0A2Z4JTG0-F1
#
_entry.id   AF-A0A2Z4JTG0-F1
#
_cell.length_a   1.000
_cell.length_b   1.000
_cell.length_c   1.000
_cell.angle_alpha   90.00
_cell.angle_beta   90.00
_cell.angle_gamma   90.00
#
_symmetry.space_group_name_H-M   'P 1'
#
loop_
_entity.id
_entity.type
_entity.pdbx_description
1 polymer ?
#
loop_
_entity_poly.entity_id
_entity_poly.type
_entity_poly.pdbx_seq_one_letter_code
_entity_poly.pdbx_strand_id
1 'polypeptide(L)' 'MAQIICLCNEILDLDLRDYLDSHNINSIDELREAASICNKCMQCQELVEAEIYSARIRRQSAEASKA' A
#
# COMPACT_ATOMS: atom_id res chain seq x y z
N MET A 1 -0.79 -3.86 16.41
CA MET A 1 -2.26 -3.66 16.38
C MET A 1 -2.57 -3.08 15.02
N ALA A 2 -3.49 -3.68 14.26
CA ALA A 2 -3.90 -3.14 12.98
C ALA A 2 -4.70 -1.84 13.18
N GLN A 3 -4.48 -0.85 12.32
CA GLN A 3 -5.21 0.41 12.30
C GLN A 3 -5.94 0.58 10.97
N ILE A 4 -7.11 1.22 10.99
CA ILE A 4 -7.83 1.54 9.75
C ILE A 4 -7.04 2.64 9.03
N ILE A 5 -6.51 2.31 7.84
CA ILE A 5 -5.81 3.28 6.99
C ILE A 5 -6.75 3.95 5.98
N CYS A 6 -7.78 3.24 5.52
CA CYS A 6 -8.82 3.78 4.64
C CYS A 6 -10.20 3.36 5.14
N LEU A 7 -10.92 4.28 5.77
CA LEU A 7 -12.28 4.01 6.26
C LEU A 7 -13.26 3.74 5.12
N CYS A 8 -13.18 4.49 4.01
CA CYS A 8 -14.17 4.38 2.93
C CYS A 8 -14.11 3.04 2.18
N ASN A 9 -12.94 2.41 2.10
CA ASN A 9 -12.76 1.08 1.53
C ASN A 9 -12.62 0.00 2.61
N GLU A 10 -12.77 0.36 3.89
CA GLU A 10 -12.66 -0.55 5.05
C GLU A 10 -11.33 -1.33 5.09
N ILE A 11 -10.24 -0.66 4.75
CA ILE A 11 -8.89 -1.26 4.67
C ILE A 11 -8.10 -0.98 5.95
N LEU A 12 -7.49 -2.02 6.51
CA LEU A 12 -6.51 -1.93 7.58
C LEU A 12 -5.09 -1.77 7.01
N ASP A 13 -4.21 -1.15 7.78
CA ASP A 13 -2.80 -0.95 7.45
C ASP A 13 -2.06 -2.27 7.20
N LEU A 14 -2.32 -3.30 7.99
CA LEU A 14 -1.73 -4.63 7.81
C LEU A 14 -2.19 -5.30 6.50
N ASP A 15 -3.49 -5.26 6.20
CA ASP A 15 -4.02 -5.83 4.96
C ASP A 15 -3.42 -5.14 3.73
N LEU A 16 -3.28 -3.81 3.79
CA LEU A 16 -2.63 -3.05 2.73
C LEU A 16 -1.16 -3.45 2.58
N ARG A 17 -0.41 -3.60 3.67
CA ARG A 17 1.01 -4.01 3.63
C ARG A 17 1.17 -5.39 3.04
N ASP A 18 0.37 -6.36 3.47
CA ASP A 18 0.41 -7.73 2.95
C ASP A 18 0.08 -7.76 1.44
N TYR A 19 -0.88 -6.94 1.01
CA TYR A 19 -1.20 -6.77 -0.41
C TYR A 19 -0.02 -6.17 -1.19
N LEU A 20 0.58 -5.10 -0.69
CA LEU A 20 1.72 -4.42 -1.32
C LEU A 20 3.01 -5.26 -1.32
N ASP A 21 3.19 -6.15 -0.35
CA ASP A 21 4.35 -7.05 -0.31
C ASP A 21 4.20 -8.23 -1.29
N SER A 22 2.96 -8.62 -1.61
CA SER A 22 2.65 -9.67 -2.58
C SER A 22 2.45 -9.18 -4.02
N HIS A 23 2.24 -7.88 -4.22
CA HIS A 23 2.00 -7.27 -5.54
C HIS A 23 2.98 -6.12 -5.80
N ASN A 24 3.51 -6.02 -7.03
CA ASN A 24 4.45 -4.95 -7.40
C ASN A 24 3.73 -3.64 -7.73
N ILE A 25 3.06 -3.06 -6.74
CA ILE A 25 2.39 -1.75 -6.83
C ILE A 25 3.37 -0.66 -6.43
N ASN A 26 3.52 0.36 -7.27
CA ASN A 26 4.49 1.44 -7.12
C ASN A 26 3.88 2.84 -7.07
N SER A 27 2.57 2.97 -7.34
CA SER A 27 1.82 4.23 -7.32
C SER A 27 0.39 4.04 -6.78
N ILE A 28 -0.21 5.15 -6.31
CA ILE A 28 -1.61 5.17 -5.85
C ILE A 28 -2.58 4.80 -6.97
N ASP A 29 -2.28 5.17 -8.21
CA ASP A 29 -3.16 4.93 -9.35
C ASP A 29 -3.17 3.45 -9.74
N GLU A 30 -2.01 2.77 -9.72
CA GLU A 30 -1.94 1.31 -9.86
C GLU A 30 -2.74 0.59 -8.77
N LEU A 31 -2.65 1.07 -7.52
CA LEU A 31 -3.40 0.49 -6.40
C LEU A 31 -4.93 0.63 -6.61
N ARG A 32 -5.37 1.80 -7.08
CA ARG A 32 -6.78 2.08 -7.38
C ARG A 32 -7.29 1.20 -8.51
N GLU A 33 -6.50 1.03 -9.56
CA GLU A 33 -6.87 0.20 -10.72
C GLU A 33 -6.93 -1.28 -10.35
N ALA A 34 -5.91 -1.79 -9.64
CA ALA A 34 -5.79 -3.22 -9.34
C ALA A 34 -6.72 -3.70 -8.21
N ALA A 35 -6.88 -2.89 -7.15
CA ALA A 35 -7.54 -3.31 -5.92
C ALA A 35 -8.75 -2.45 -5.55
N SER A 36 -9.05 -1.39 -6.29
CA SER A 36 -10.11 -0.43 -5.92
C SER A 36 -9.95 0.16 -4.51
N ILE A 37 -8.70 0.30 -4.04
CA ILE A 37 -8.37 0.90 -2.74
C ILE A 37 -8.09 2.40 -2.91
N CYS A 38 -8.53 3.21 -1.94
CA CYS A 38 -8.40 4.67 -1.95
C CYS A 38 -9.00 5.35 -3.20
N ASN A 39 -10.14 4.82 -3.68
CA ASN A 39 -10.83 5.28 -4.89
C ASN A 39 -12.17 6.02 -4.62
N LYS A 40 -12.58 6.19 -3.35
CA LYS A 40 -13.85 6.83 -2.99
C LYS A 40 -13.73 8.31 -2.62
N CYS A 41 -13.00 8.65 -1.55
CA CYS A 41 -12.93 10.01 -1.00
C CYS A 41 -11.56 10.69 -1.16
N MET A 42 -10.51 9.89 -1.40
CA MET A 42 -9.10 10.31 -1.53
C MET A 42 -8.49 11.00 -0.28
N GLN A 43 -9.20 11.06 0.84
CA GLN A 43 -8.74 11.72 2.07
C GLN A 43 -7.56 11.02 2.76
N CYS A 44 -7.43 9.70 2.55
CA CYS A 44 -6.35 8.87 3.10
C CYS A 44 -5.20 8.66 2.10
N GLN A 45 -5.17 9.41 0.99
CA GLN A 45 -4.18 9.21 -0.08
C GLN A 45 -2.74 9.31 0.44
N GLU A 46 -2.42 10.33 1.23
CA GLU A 46 -1.07 10.52 1.78
C GLU A 46 -0.60 9.32 2.64
N LEU A 47 -1.50 8.79 3.48
CA LEU A 47 -1.20 7.62 4.31
C LEU A 47 -0.96 6.37 3.46
N VAL A 48 -1.79 6.15 2.44
CA VAL A 48 -1.66 5.02 1.52
C VAL A 48 -0.39 5.14 0.67
N GLU A 49 -0.04 6.34 0.20
CA GLU A 49 1.20 6.60 -0.53
C GLU A 49 2.44 6.34 0.32
N ALA A 50 2.40 6.68 1.62
CA ALA A 50 3.49 6.36 2.55
C ALA A 50 3.71 4.85 2.70
N GLU A 51 2.64 4.04 2.70
CA GLU A 51 2.74 2.58 2.72
C GLU A 51 3.26 2.01 1.39
N ILE A 52 2.83 2.55 0.25
CA ILE A 52 3.37 2.20 -1.07
C ILE A 52 4.88 2.48 -1.12
N TYR A 53 5.30 3.67 -0.67
CA TYR A 53 6.71 4.02 -0.58
C TYR A 53 7.48 3.04 0.32
N SER A 54 6.95 2.75 1.51
CA SER A 54 7.58 1.82 2.46
C SER A 54 7.72 0.41 1.86
N ALA A 55 6.69 -0.09 1.17
CA ALA A 55 6.74 -1.38 0.48
C ALA A 55 7.83 -1.42 -0.60
N ARG A 56 8.00 -0.34 -1.38
CA ARG A 56 9.09 -0.23 -2.36
C ARG A 56 10.46 -0.34 -1.71
N ILE A 57 10.69 0.38 -0.60
CA ILE A 57 11.96 0.31 0.14
C ILE A 57 12.20 -1.10 0.70
N ARG A 58 11.17 -1.76 1.24
CA ARG A 58 11.28 -3.15 1.73
C ARG A 58 11.69 -4.11 0.61
N ARG A 59 11.06 -4.02 -0.57
CA ARG A 59 11.38 -4.86 -1.73
C ARG A 59 12.82 -4.63 -2.21
N GLN A 60 13.23 -3.37 -2.37
CA GLN A 60 14.61 -3.03 -2.75
C GLN A 60 15.64 -3.55 -1.74
N SER A 61 15.36 -3.43 -0.44
CA SER A 61 16.27 -3.91 0.61
C SER A 61 16.37 -5.44 0.61
N ALA A 62 15.26 -6.14 0.34
CA ALA A 62 15.21 -7.59 0.23
C ALA A 62 15.95 -8.11 -1.01
N GLU A 63 15.94 -7.36 -2.12
CA GLU A 63 16.75 -7.64 -3.32
C GLU A 63 18.24 -7.40 -3.06
N ALA A 64 18.58 -6.26 -2.44
CA ALA A 64 19.96 -5.92 -2.09
C ALA A 64 20.60 -6.91 -1.11
N SER A 65 19.82 -7.52 -0.22
CA SER A 65 20.30 -8.53 0.74
C SER A 65 20.52 -9.91 0.10
N LYS A 66 20.07 -10.13 -1.13
CA LYS A 66 20.24 -11.40 -1.88
C LYS A 66 21.40 -11.35 -2.88
N ALA A 67 22.03 -10.19 -3.07
CA ALA A 67 23.18 -9.97 -3.94
C ALA A 67 24.49 -10.19 -3.17
#